data_AF-A0A829QE58-F1
#
_entry.id   AF-A0A829QE58-F1
#
_cell.length_a   1.000
_cell.length_b   1.000
_cell.length_c   1.000
_cell.angle_alpha   90.00
_cell.angle_beta   90.00
_cell.angle_gamma   90.00
#
_symmetry.space_group_name_H-M   'P 1'
#
loop_
_entity.id
_entity.type
_entity.pdbx_description
1 polymer ?
#
loop_
_entity_poly.entity_id
_entity_poly.type
_entity_poly.pdbx_seq_one_letter_code
_entity_poly.pdbx_strand_id
1 'polypeptide(L)' 'MRCGVFRSYNRPGFHPDDWDSAAVLERWSKELFDQDGSQRVIAQSG' A
#
# COMPACT_ATOMS: atom_id res chain seq x y z
N MET A 1 -6.11 10.83 -10.91
CA MET A 1 -5.52 10.32 -9.66
C MET A 1 -6.53 10.52 -8.53
N ARG A 2 -6.93 9.48 -7.78
CA ARG A 2 -7.97 9.61 -6.74
C ARG A 2 -7.40 9.27 -5.36
N CYS A 3 -6.75 10.25 -4.74
CA CYS A 3 -6.41 10.22 -3.32
C CYS A 3 -7.69 10.43 -2.49
N GLY A 4 -8.47 9.37 -2.27
CA GLY A 4 -9.75 9.42 -1.54
C GLY A 4 -9.80 8.64 -0.23
N VAL A 5 -8.79 7.80 0.06
CA VAL A 5 -8.83 6.80 1.13
C VAL A 5 -8.79 7.40 2.53
N PHE A 6 -8.01 8.46 2.72
CA PHE A 6 -7.72 9.00 4.06
C PHE A 6 -8.94 9.65 4.72
N ARG A 7 -9.89 10.20 3.95
CA ARG A 7 -11.11 10.83 4.49
C ARG A 7 -12.19 9.80 4.88
N SER A 8 -12.08 8.56 4.39
CA SER A 8 -13.08 7.51 4.63
C SER A 8 -12.95 6.87 6.01
N TYR A 9 -11.78 6.93 6.65
CA TYR A 9 -11.55 6.40 8.01
C TYR A 9 -12.45 7.04 9.08
N ASN A 10 -12.99 8.23 8.83
CA ASN A 10 -13.91 8.89 9.75
C ASN A 10 -15.39 8.57 9.47
N ARG A 11 -15.69 7.68 8.52
CA ARG A 11 -17.07 7.32 8.17
C ARG A 11 -17.53 6.12 9.01
N PRO A 12 -18.67 6.22 9.72
CA PRO A 12 -19.27 5.08 10.41
C PRO A 12 -19.60 3.96 9.41
N GLY A 13 -19.18 2.73 9.70
CA GLY A 13 -19.41 1.56 8.85
C GLY A 13 -18.43 1.38 7.69
N PHE A 14 -17.35 2.15 7.64
CA PHE A 14 -16.25 1.92 6.69
C PHE A 14 -15.31 0.84 7.25
N HIS A 15 -15.21 -0.30 6.55
CA HIS A 15 -14.18 -1.29 6.86
C HIS A 15 -12.97 -1.04 5.94
N PRO A 16 -11.73 -1.05 6.45
CA PRO A 16 -10.54 -0.89 5.62
C PRO A 16 -10.42 -1.94 4.49
N ASP A 17 -11.05 -3.12 4.64
CA ASP A 17 -11.18 -4.14 3.58
C ASP A 17 -12.15 -3.78 2.44
N ASP A 18 -13.02 -2.76 2.61
CA ASP A 18 -13.89 -2.29 1.53
C ASP A 18 -13.09 -1.58 0.41
N TRP A 19 -11.82 -1.25 0.67
CA TRP A 19 -10.93 -0.70 -0.33
C TRP A 19 -10.10 -1.80 -0.98
N ASP A 20 -10.24 -1.96 -2.30
CA ASP A 20 -9.34 -2.80 -3.09
C ASP A 20 -7.93 -2.21 -3.10
N SER A 21 -7.12 -2.70 -2.14
CA SER A 21 -5.72 -2.35 -1.98
C SER A 21 -4.83 -3.22 -2.85
N ALA A 22 -5.36 -4.21 -3.58
CA ALA A 22 -4.56 -5.23 -4.27
C ALA A 22 -3.64 -4.60 -5.31
N ALA A 23 -4.13 -3.63 -6.09
CA ALA A 23 -3.33 -2.92 -7.09
C ALA A 23 -2.19 -2.09 -6.45
N VAL A 24 -2.44 -1.52 -5.27
CA VAL A 24 -1.44 -0.74 -4.52
C VAL A 24 -0.40 -1.68 -3.91
N LEU A 25 -0.84 -2.79 -3.32
CA LEU A 25 0.03 -3.81 -2.74
C LEU A 25 0.90 -4.48 -3.80
N GLU A 26 0.37 -4.81 -4.97
CA GLU A 26 1.13 -5.40 -6.06
C GLU A 26 2.24 -4.47 -6.55
N ARG A 27 1.93 -3.18 -6.71
CA ARG A 27 2.92 -2.17 -7.10
C ARG A 27 4.06 -2.09 -6.09
N TRP A 28 3.73 -1.90 -4.81
CA TRP A 28 4.77 -1.76 -3.78
C TRP A 28 5.52 -3.08 -3.54
N SER A 29 4.87 -4.22 -3.70
CA SER A 29 5.52 -5.53 -3.62
C SER A 29 6.62 -5.67 -4.68
N LYS A 30 6.33 -5.31 -5.93
CA LYS A 30 7.32 -5.34 -7.03
C LYS A 30 8.47 -4.34 -6.85
N GLU A 31 8.19 -3.20 -6.21
CA GLU A 31 9.17 -2.12 -6.05
C GLU A 31 10.09 -2.36 -4.84
N LEU A 32 9.52 -2.84 -3.73
CA LEU A 32 10.20 -2.97 -2.44
C LEU A 32 10.70 -4.37 -2.13
N PHE A 33 10.30 -5.40 -2.88
CA PHE A 33 10.72 -6.78 -2.60
C PHE A 33 11.34 -7.44 -3.83
N ASP A 34 12.32 -8.30 -3.59
CA ASP A 34 12.87 -9.21 -4.57
C ASP A 34 11.97 -10.45 -4.74
N GLN A 35 12.23 -11.23 -5.79
CA GLN A 35 11.42 -12.41 -6.11
C GLN A 35 11.43 -13.49 -5.02
N ASP A 36 12.41 -13.48 -4.12
CA ASP A 36 12.48 -14.38 -2.97
C ASP A 36 11.71 -13.87 -1.74
N GLY A 37 11.13 -12.67 -1.83
CA GLY A 37 10.42 -12.03 -0.70
C GLY A 37 11.34 -11.25 0.24
N SER A 38 12.65 -11.17 -0.04
CA SER A 38 13.54 -10.26 0.67
C SER A 38 13.18 -8.81 0.36
N GLN A 39 13.04 -7.99 1.40
CA GLN A 39 12.87 -6.57 1.23
C GLN A 39 14.14 -5.99 0.61
N ARG A 40 13.98 -5.32 -0.53
CA ARG A 40 15.03 -4.51 -1.15
C ARG A 40 15.43 -3.45 -0.14
N VAL A 41 16.63 -3.58 0.40
CA VAL A 41 17.25 -2.51 1.19
C VAL A 41 17.55 -1.39 0.20
N ILE A 42 16.58 -0.50 0.00
CA ILE A 42 16.89 0.84 -0.44
C ILE A 42 17.72 1.42 0.70
N ALA A 43 19.01 1.62 0.48
CA ALA A 43 19.84 2.30 1.46
C ALA A 43 19.13 3.62 1.79
N GLN A 44 18.59 3.75 3.00
CA GLN A 44 18.13 5.03 3.51
C GLN A 44 19.39 5.90 3.64
N SER A 45 19.72 6.62 2.57
CA SER A 45 20.63 7.75 2.69
C SER A 45 19.86 8.88 3.34
N GLY A 46 20.13 9.07 4.64
CA GLY A 46 19.83 10.31 5.38
C GLY A 46 18.63 10.22 6.29
#